data_AF-A0A2J6IGN4-F1
#
_entry.id   AF-A0A2J6IGN4-F1
#
_cell.length_a   1.000
_cell.length_b   1.000
_cell.length_c   1.000
_cell.angle_alpha   90.00
_cell.angle_beta   90.00
_cell.angle_gamma   90.00
#
_symmetry.space_group_name_H-M   'P 1'
#
loop_
_entity.id
_entity.type
_entity.pdbx_description
1 polymer ?
#
loop_
_entity_poly.entity_id
_entity_poly.type
_entity_poly.pdbx_seq_one_letter_code
_entity_poly.pdbx_strand_id
1 'polypeptide(L)'
;MKEIFILLITVLFLSINTASAQSNYNNDSLINDAISRIDIDSIEFQLQWLQDMGSRFLLAQNHKEVSQNIKARFESFGMTEVKLDSFECYTNINYGILQYDTTSWQYNVEARIIGNTYPDEEIIVMGHHDNVQLDSDPEIFAPGADDNASGTVAVLETARVLMEMNYQPERTIVFLTTAAEELMNFGDAGSRHYATQAEASGTNIWGVINNDMIAYDNGSNIMTLSNVIGSEEITGIASYITSAYTSLTPDVDSPSSSGGADLKSFTDVGYNGVYLMEKVFNPFYHSEFDLVENCDINYLKEAIKISCGTILHADITVGINNPGMDKIVTVYPNPCKDVINIKLANNKRNTAVVLYNTVGQLLSEYTISPYQTKTSISMIDYPSGLYVLHINDGINLIKAKLIKE
;
A
#
# COMPACT_ATOMS: atom_id res chain seq x y z
N MET A 1 -56.53 -40.63 -49.49
CA MET A 1 -56.23 -39.55 -48.53
C MET A 1 -54.89 -39.88 -47.89
N LYS A 2 -53.88 -39.04 -48.09
CA LYS A 2 -52.53 -39.22 -47.53
C LYS A 2 -52.50 -38.51 -46.18
N GLU A 3 -52.23 -39.24 -45.10
CA GLU A 3 -52.00 -38.66 -43.78
C GLU A 3 -50.56 -38.18 -43.67
N ILE A 4 -50.39 -36.94 -43.24
CA ILE A 4 -49.10 -36.27 -43.00
C ILE A 4 -48.79 -36.43 -41.51
N PHE A 5 -47.71 -37.12 -41.18
CA PHE A 5 -47.15 -37.19 -39.84
C PHE A 5 -46.33 -35.91 -39.58
N ILE A 6 -46.80 -35.04 -38.67
CA ILE A 6 -46.03 -33.88 -38.19
C ILE A 6 -45.24 -34.33 -36.96
N LEU A 7 -43.92 -34.33 -37.06
CA LEU A 7 -42.99 -34.60 -35.97
C LEU A 7 -42.83 -33.32 -35.12
N LEU A 8 -43.36 -33.32 -33.90
CA LEU A 8 -43.08 -32.27 -32.91
C LEU A 8 -41.67 -32.48 -32.34
N ILE A 9 -40.76 -31.54 -32.60
CA ILE A 9 -39.46 -31.45 -31.93
C ILE A 9 -39.64 -30.56 -30.70
N THR A 10 -39.64 -31.16 -29.51
CA THR A 10 -39.61 -30.44 -28.23
C THR A 10 -38.16 -30.02 -27.95
N VAL A 11 -37.86 -28.74 -28.15
CA VAL A 11 -36.56 -28.16 -27.77
C VAL A 11 -36.58 -27.91 -26.26
N LEU A 12 -35.82 -28.71 -25.51
CA LEU A 12 -35.55 -28.48 -24.10
C LEU A 12 -34.61 -27.26 -23.98
N PHE A 13 -35.12 -26.11 -23.53
CA PHE A 13 -34.27 -25.01 -23.09
C PHE A 13 -33.69 -25.37 -21.71
N LEU A 14 -32.43 -25.80 -21.67
CA LEU A 14 -31.63 -25.74 -20.45
C LEU A 14 -31.33 -24.27 -20.16
N SER A 15 -31.97 -23.72 -19.12
CA SER A 15 -31.57 -22.45 -18.52
C SER A 15 -30.18 -22.62 -17.89
N ILE A 16 -29.15 -22.15 -18.58
CA ILE A 16 -27.83 -21.93 -18.01
C ILE A 16 -27.97 -20.67 -17.13
N ASN A 17 -27.93 -20.85 -15.81
CA ASN A 17 -27.77 -19.74 -14.88
C ASN A 17 -26.40 -19.09 -15.15
N THR A 18 -26.39 -17.91 -15.76
CA THR A 18 -25.18 -17.09 -15.91
C THR A 18 -24.89 -16.37 -14.59
N ALA A 19 -24.16 -17.04 -13.70
CA ALA A 19 -23.45 -16.39 -12.60
C ALA A 19 -22.08 -15.93 -13.13
N SER A 20 -22.01 -14.77 -13.79
CA SER A 20 -20.75 -14.23 -14.31
C SER A 20 -20.70 -12.70 -14.29
N ALA A 21 -21.17 -12.12 -13.19
CA ALA A 21 -21.02 -10.68 -12.87
C ALA A 21 -20.31 -10.46 -11.52
N GLN A 22 -19.75 -11.50 -10.89
CA GLN A 22 -19.51 -11.50 -9.44
C GLN A 22 -18.05 -11.28 -9.01
N SER A 23 -17.06 -11.25 -9.92
CA SER A 23 -15.64 -11.02 -9.56
C SER A 23 -15.20 -9.55 -9.63
N ASN A 24 -15.49 -8.82 -10.72
CA ASN A 24 -15.15 -7.39 -10.83
C ASN A 24 -16.00 -6.49 -9.94
N TYR A 25 -17.24 -6.90 -9.68
CA TYR A 25 -18.07 -6.23 -8.69
C TYR A 25 -17.49 -6.34 -7.28
N ASN A 26 -16.59 -7.29 -7.00
CA ASN A 26 -16.13 -7.57 -5.65
C ASN A 26 -14.95 -6.68 -5.23
N ASN A 27 -13.97 -6.45 -6.11
CA ASN A 27 -12.79 -5.65 -5.76
C ASN A 27 -13.12 -4.16 -5.69
N ASP A 28 -13.79 -3.64 -6.73
CA ASP A 28 -14.22 -2.24 -6.74
C ASP A 28 -15.25 -2.01 -5.62
N SER A 29 -16.14 -2.96 -5.32
CA SER A 29 -17.04 -2.79 -4.17
C SER A 29 -16.31 -2.84 -2.84
N LEU A 30 -15.30 -3.70 -2.67
CA LEU A 30 -14.50 -3.77 -1.44
C LEU A 30 -13.72 -2.47 -1.20
N ILE A 31 -13.05 -1.94 -2.22
CA ILE A 31 -12.34 -0.66 -2.13
C ILE A 31 -13.34 0.48 -1.89
N ASN A 32 -14.46 0.52 -2.63
CA ASN A 32 -15.50 1.53 -2.42
C ASN A 32 -16.13 1.45 -1.00
N ASP A 33 -16.33 0.25 -0.48
CA ASP A 33 -16.85 0.01 0.86
C ASP A 33 -15.88 0.57 1.91
N ALA A 34 -14.58 0.26 1.78
CA ALA A 34 -13.54 0.78 2.66
C ALA A 34 -13.42 2.31 2.60
N ILE A 35 -13.25 2.90 1.40
CA ILE A 35 -13.07 4.35 1.28
C ILE A 35 -14.32 5.14 1.70
N SER A 36 -15.52 4.53 1.62
CA SER A 36 -16.75 5.15 2.09
C SER A 36 -16.85 5.24 3.62
N ARG A 37 -16.08 4.41 4.35
CA ARG A 37 -15.97 4.43 5.81
C ARG A 37 -14.91 5.40 6.32
N ILE A 38 -14.02 5.90 5.46
CA ILE A 38 -13.07 6.95 5.84
C ILE A 38 -13.87 8.22 6.14
N ASP A 39 -13.82 8.64 7.41
CA ASP A 39 -14.73 9.61 7.98
C ASP A 39 -14.01 10.88 8.43
N ILE A 40 -14.56 12.05 8.07
CA ILE A 40 -13.93 13.34 8.39
C ILE A 40 -13.88 13.58 9.89
N ASP A 41 -14.96 13.27 10.62
CA ASP A 41 -15.01 13.51 12.06
C ASP A 41 -13.98 12.63 12.79
N SER A 42 -13.78 11.39 12.33
CA SER A 42 -12.71 10.49 12.81
C SER A 42 -11.31 11.04 12.52
N ILE A 43 -11.08 11.58 11.32
CA ILE A 43 -9.79 12.17 10.92
C ILE A 43 -9.48 13.40 11.78
N GLU A 44 -10.41 14.35 11.87
CA GLU A 44 -10.26 15.57 12.67
C GLU A 44 -10.00 15.25 14.15
N PHE A 45 -10.76 14.30 14.70
CA PHE A 45 -10.56 13.85 16.06
C PHE A 45 -9.15 13.29 16.28
N GLN A 46 -8.65 12.45 15.38
CA GLN A 46 -7.34 11.82 15.55
C GLN A 46 -6.19 12.81 15.35
N LEU A 47 -6.34 13.74 14.41
CA LEU A 47 -5.36 14.80 14.18
C LEU A 47 -5.27 15.73 15.40
N GLN A 48 -6.42 16.19 15.92
CA GLN A 48 -6.47 16.99 17.14
C GLN A 48 -5.96 16.21 18.36
N TRP A 49 -6.30 14.93 18.47
CA TRP A 49 -5.83 14.07 19.56
C TRP A 49 -4.30 13.92 19.59
N LEU A 50 -3.65 13.80 18.42
CA LEU A 50 -2.18 13.78 18.34
C LEU A 50 -1.57 15.13 18.68
N GLN A 51 -2.15 16.24 18.21
CA GLN A 51 -1.71 17.60 18.56
C GLN A 51 -1.85 17.86 20.08
N ASP A 52 -2.93 17.38 20.69
CA ASP A 52 -3.24 17.55 22.12
C ASP A 52 -2.30 16.75 23.04
N MET A 53 -1.47 15.85 22.49
CA MET A 53 -0.37 15.23 23.25
C MET A 53 0.75 16.21 23.58
N GLY A 54 0.71 17.44 23.02
CA GLY A 54 1.78 18.41 23.12
C GLY A 54 2.92 18.09 22.16
N SER A 55 4.16 18.34 22.57
CA SER A 55 5.30 17.89 21.79
C SER A 55 5.35 16.36 21.72
N ARG A 56 5.62 15.83 20.53
CA ARG A 56 5.92 14.41 20.30
C ARG A 56 7.40 14.23 19.92
N PHE A 57 8.21 15.27 20.07
CA PHE A 57 9.64 15.25 19.83
C PHE A 57 10.32 14.13 20.59
N LEU A 58 11.27 13.45 19.95
CA LEU A 58 11.91 12.25 20.49
C LEU A 58 12.52 12.43 21.90
N LEU A 59 12.92 13.64 22.29
CA LEU A 59 13.48 13.93 23.62
C LEU A 59 12.49 14.61 24.59
N ALA A 60 11.27 14.92 24.15
CA ALA A 60 10.23 15.45 25.03
C ALA A 60 9.91 14.46 26.16
N GLN A 61 9.58 14.93 27.36
CA GLN A 61 9.42 14.05 28.54
C GLN A 61 8.32 12.97 28.38
N ASN A 62 7.34 13.22 27.51
CA ASN A 62 6.20 12.38 27.22
C ASN A 62 6.39 11.44 26.01
N HIS A 63 7.54 11.41 25.32
CA HIS A 63 7.72 10.62 24.08
C HIS A 63 7.28 9.15 24.22
N LYS A 64 7.57 8.51 25.36
CA LYS A 64 7.10 7.13 25.64
C LYS A 64 5.58 7.05 25.81
N GLU A 65 4.98 8.03 26.47
CA GLU A 65 3.53 8.10 26.67
C GLU A 65 2.79 8.28 25.35
N VAL A 66 3.35 9.07 24.41
CA VAL A 66 2.85 9.20 23.04
C VAL A 66 2.72 7.82 22.37
N SER A 67 3.80 7.04 22.33
CA SER A 67 3.77 5.71 21.70
C SER A 67 2.82 4.74 22.45
N GLN A 68 2.72 4.85 23.78
CA GLN A 68 1.75 4.06 24.56
C GLN A 68 0.29 4.42 24.23
N ASN A 69 -0.01 5.71 24.02
CA ASN A 69 -1.33 6.20 23.65
C ASN A 69 -1.70 5.76 22.23
N ILE A 70 -0.77 5.81 21.28
CA ILE A 70 -0.95 5.27 19.92
C ILE A 70 -1.20 3.76 19.94
N LYS A 71 -0.43 3.00 20.74
CA LYS A 71 -0.70 1.57 20.96
C LYS A 71 -2.13 1.34 21.49
N ALA A 72 -2.53 2.08 22.52
CA ALA A 72 -3.86 1.96 23.10
C ALA A 72 -4.97 2.34 22.10
N ARG A 73 -4.69 3.26 21.15
CA ARG A 73 -5.61 3.61 20.07
C ARG A 73 -5.84 2.44 19.13
N PHE A 74 -4.80 1.74 18.67
CA PHE A 74 -4.98 0.52 17.88
C PHE A 74 -5.77 -0.55 18.65
N GLU A 75 -5.46 -0.78 19.93
CA GLU A 75 -6.19 -1.72 20.78
C GLU A 75 -7.68 -1.34 20.92
N SER A 76 -7.99 -0.05 20.94
CA SER A 76 -9.38 0.44 21.00
C SER A 76 -10.21 0.12 19.75
N PHE A 77 -9.55 -0.15 18.61
CA PHE A 77 -10.20 -0.65 17.40
C PHE A 77 -10.45 -2.17 17.43
N GLY A 78 -10.06 -2.85 18.51
CA GLY A 78 -10.20 -4.30 18.67
C GLY A 78 -8.99 -5.09 18.15
N MET A 79 -7.89 -4.43 17.78
CA MET A 79 -6.66 -5.10 17.38
C MET A 79 -6.00 -5.79 18.58
N THR A 80 -5.50 -7.00 18.36
CA THR A 80 -4.88 -7.82 19.42
C THR A 80 -3.37 -7.99 19.25
N GLU A 81 -2.88 -7.90 18.01
CA GLU A 81 -1.46 -7.94 17.68
C GLU A 81 -0.88 -6.53 17.66
N VAL A 82 -0.71 -5.91 18.83
CA VAL A 82 -0.17 -4.55 18.97
C VAL A 82 1.00 -4.53 19.97
N LYS A 83 2.15 -3.97 19.58
CA LYS A 83 3.35 -3.90 20.43
C LYS A 83 4.08 -2.56 20.27
N LEU A 84 4.91 -2.26 21.27
CA LEU A 84 5.97 -1.27 21.15
C LEU A 84 7.25 -1.98 20.72
N ASP A 85 7.83 -1.58 19.60
CA ASP A 85 9.16 -2.01 19.17
C ASP A 85 10.19 -0.98 19.68
N SER A 86 10.89 -1.36 20.75
CA SER A 86 11.72 -0.46 21.55
C SER A 86 13.20 -0.57 21.14
N PHE A 87 13.87 0.57 21.00
CA PHE A 87 15.29 0.63 20.60
C PHE A 87 16.03 1.78 21.29
N GLU A 88 17.35 1.65 21.41
CA GLU A 88 18.21 2.77 21.82
C GLU A 88 18.51 3.62 20.57
N CYS A 89 18.19 4.91 20.66
CA CYS A 89 18.42 5.89 19.61
C CYS A 89 19.54 6.83 20.03
N TYR A 90 20.66 6.81 19.31
CA TYR A 90 21.71 7.82 19.46
C TYR A 90 21.41 9.03 18.56
N THR A 91 21.53 10.23 19.12
CA THR A 91 21.31 11.50 18.42
C THR A 91 22.48 12.43 18.66
N ASN A 92 23.11 12.91 17.58
CA ASN A 92 24.18 13.91 17.62
C ASN A 92 23.90 15.04 16.63
N ILE A 93 23.39 16.14 17.16
CA ILE A 93 23.02 17.32 16.38
C ILE A 93 23.57 18.60 17.01
N ASN A 94 24.06 19.48 16.16
CA ASN A 94 24.40 20.85 16.49
C ASN A 94 23.91 21.75 15.34
N TYR A 95 22.61 22.08 15.37
CA TYR A 95 21.93 22.83 14.32
C TYR A 95 20.89 23.79 14.91
N GLY A 96 21.10 25.09 14.71
CA GLY A 96 20.21 26.12 15.24
C GLY A 96 20.11 26.05 16.76
N ILE A 97 18.89 25.87 17.26
CA ILE A 97 18.60 25.71 18.69
C ILE A 97 18.79 24.26 19.19
N LEU A 98 18.93 23.29 18.28
CA LEU A 98 19.08 21.87 18.63
C LEU A 98 20.55 21.56 18.91
N GLN A 99 20.85 21.18 20.15
CA GLN A 99 22.19 20.82 20.62
C GLN A 99 22.12 19.57 21.50
N TYR A 100 22.23 18.41 20.87
CA TYR A 100 22.12 17.11 21.55
C TYR A 100 23.30 16.20 21.17
N ASP A 101 23.82 15.50 22.16
CA ASP A 101 24.75 14.38 22.02
C ASP A 101 24.37 13.37 23.10
N THR A 102 23.41 12.50 22.77
CA THR A 102 22.73 11.67 23.76
C THR A 102 22.22 10.36 23.15
N THR A 103 21.92 9.40 24.03
CA THR A 103 21.22 8.18 23.69
C THR A 103 19.95 8.10 24.52
N SER A 104 18.81 7.84 23.88
CA SER A 104 17.51 7.73 24.53
C SER A 104 16.75 6.48 24.05
N TRP A 105 15.85 5.95 24.86
CA TRP A 105 14.96 4.88 24.42
C TRP A 105 13.83 5.45 23.57
N GLN A 106 13.64 4.91 22.37
CA GLN A 106 12.57 5.26 21.44
C GLN A 106 11.69 4.04 21.16
N TYR A 107 10.47 4.29 20.67
CA TYR A 107 9.42 3.27 20.57
C TYR A 107 8.62 3.43 19.27
N ASN A 108 8.88 2.56 18.30
CA ASN A 108 7.92 2.39 17.21
C ASN A 108 6.64 1.74 17.77
N VAL A 109 5.49 2.02 17.17
CA VAL A 109 4.25 1.29 17.44
C VAL A 109 3.88 0.46 16.23
N GLU A 110 3.69 -0.82 16.45
CA GLU A 110 3.38 -1.78 15.40
C GLU A 110 2.07 -2.50 15.76
N ALA A 111 1.11 -2.45 14.85
CA ALA A 111 -0.13 -3.23 14.92
C ALA A 111 -0.27 -4.10 13.67
N ARG A 112 -0.84 -5.30 13.82
CA ARG A 112 -1.00 -6.24 12.70
C ARG A 112 -2.43 -6.76 12.55
N ILE A 113 -2.84 -6.98 11.31
CA ILE A 113 -3.89 -7.95 10.97
C ILE A 113 -3.20 -9.12 10.24
N ILE A 114 -3.20 -10.30 10.86
CA ILE A 114 -2.50 -11.48 10.33
C ILE A 114 -3.24 -12.02 9.11
N GLY A 115 -2.49 -12.24 8.02
CA GLY A 115 -3.01 -12.82 6.77
C GLY A 115 -3.44 -14.28 6.93
N ASN A 116 -4.48 -14.70 6.20
CA ASN A 116 -4.97 -16.08 6.28
C ASN A 116 -4.35 -17.04 5.26
N THR A 117 -3.71 -16.52 4.20
CA THR A 117 -3.20 -17.31 3.07
C THR A 117 -1.68 -17.18 2.94
N TYR A 118 -1.16 -15.96 3.11
CA TYR A 118 0.26 -15.61 3.08
C TYR A 118 0.64 -14.83 4.35
N PRO A 119 0.52 -15.43 5.54
CA PRO A 119 0.79 -14.73 6.82
C PRO A 119 2.23 -14.22 6.94
N ASP A 120 3.17 -14.81 6.22
CA ASP A 120 4.59 -14.45 6.24
C ASP A 120 4.96 -13.38 5.18
N GLU A 121 4.01 -12.90 4.38
CA GLU A 121 4.20 -11.80 3.43
C GLU A 121 3.49 -10.55 3.96
N GLU A 122 4.23 -9.46 4.12
CA GLU A 122 3.77 -8.24 4.78
C GLU A 122 3.53 -7.09 3.79
N ILE A 123 2.44 -6.36 3.96
CA ILE A 123 2.22 -5.04 3.36
C ILE A 123 2.23 -4.03 4.51
N ILE A 124 3.08 -3.01 4.42
CA ILE A 124 3.23 -2.01 5.48
C ILE A 124 2.58 -0.70 5.05
N VAL A 125 1.77 -0.11 5.92
CA VAL A 125 1.39 1.31 5.85
C VAL A 125 1.98 2.02 7.05
N MET A 126 2.63 3.16 6.80
CA MET A 126 3.36 3.87 7.83
C MET A 126 3.33 5.40 7.71
N GLY A 127 3.72 6.03 8.82
CA GLY A 127 4.01 7.45 8.98
C GLY A 127 4.74 7.65 10.32
N HIS A 128 5.52 8.70 10.48
CA HIS A 128 6.21 8.97 11.74
C HIS A 128 5.29 9.70 12.71
N HIS A 129 5.46 9.46 14.01
CA HIS A 129 4.62 10.04 15.06
C HIS A 129 5.35 11.07 15.92
N ASP A 130 6.68 11.17 15.79
CA ASP A 130 7.39 12.30 16.36
C ASP A 130 7.12 13.58 15.58
N ASN A 131 7.69 14.67 16.07
CA ASN A 131 7.63 15.97 15.43
C ASN A 131 8.81 16.82 15.91
N VAL A 132 9.09 17.90 15.20
CA VAL A 132 10.03 18.92 15.65
C VAL A 132 9.49 20.31 15.34
N GLN A 133 10.00 21.30 16.07
CA GLN A 133 9.96 22.68 15.60
C GLN A 133 11.29 23.36 15.91
N LEU A 134 11.64 24.35 15.08
CA LEU A 134 13.00 24.91 15.03
C LEU A 134 13.08 26.35 15.54
N ASP A 135 11.94 26.97 15.87
CA ASP A 135 11.87 28.36 16.29
C ASP A 135 11.96 28.53 17.82
N SER A 136 11.59 27.50 18.59
CA SER A 136 11.67 27.46 20.05
C SER A 136 11.88 26.03 20.57
N ASP A 137 11.88 25.82 21.89
CA ASP A 137 12.22 24.53 22.48
C ASP A 137 11.24 23.40 22.05
N PRO A 138 11.68 22.44 21.22
CA PRO A 138 10.82 21.37 20.72
C PRO A 138 10.44 20.37 21.82
N GLU A 139 11.14 20.30 22.96
CA GLU A 139 10.74 19.43 24.07
C GLU A 139 9.49 19.95 24.79
N ILE A 140 9.19 21.25 24.64
CA ILE A 140 8.08 21.92 25.31
C ILE A 140 6.84 21.98 24.41
N PHE A 141 7.01 22.44 23.17
CA PHE A 141 5.89 22.63 22.25
C PHE A 141 6.33 22.36 20.82
N ALA A 142 5.70 21.39 20.18
CA ALA A 142 5.81 21.09 18.76
C ALA A 142 4.49 20.43 18.36
N PRO A 143 3.57 21.14 17.68
CA PRO A 143 2.25 20.59 17.38
C PRO A 143 2.30 19.52 16.27
N GLY A 144 3.03 19.79 15.18
CA GLY A 144 3.32 18.81 14.12
C GLY A 144 2.04 18.21 13.50
N ALA A 145 1.06 19.05 13.17
CA ALA A 145 -0.25 18.58 12.72
C ALA A 145 -0.16 17.96 11.32
N ASP A 146 0.49 18.66 10.38
CA ASP A 146 0.77 18.11 9.07
C ASP A 146 2.02 17.22 9.10
N ASP A 147 3.07 17.63 9.82
CA ASP A 147 4.33 16.88 9.96
C ASP A 147 4.53 16.28 11.38
N ASN A 148 4.27 15.00 11.59
CA ASN A 148 3.57 14.08 10.69
C ASN A 148 2.39 13.39 11.36
N ALA A 149 1.62 14.15 12.15
CA ALA A 149 0.35 13.65 12.63
C ALA A 149 -0.57 13.27 11.45
N SER A 150 -0.50 13.95 10.30
CA SER A 150 -1.25 13.59 9.09
C SER A 150 -0.98 12.16 8.61
N GLY A 151 0.28 11.76 8.49
CA GLY A 151 0.70 10.41 8.12
C GLY A 151 0.35 9.38 9.18
N THR A 152 0.55 9.70 10.47
CA THR A 152 0.11 8.83 11.57
C THR A 152 -1.41 8.62 11.56
N VAL A 153 -2.21 9.64 11.25
CA VAL A 153 -3.68 9.52 11.09
C VAL A 153 -4.02 8.63 9.90
N ALA A 154 -3.29 8.69 8.79
CA ALA A 154 -3.46 7.74 7.69
C ALA A 154 -3.31 6.28 8.14
N VAL A 155 -2.31 5.98 8.96
CA VAL A 155 -2.11 4.64 9.52
C VAL A 155 -3.29 4.24 10.42
N LEU A 156 -3.66 5.11 11.37
CA LEU A 156 -4.71 4.84 12.35
C LEU A 156 -6.11 4.69 11.72
N GLU A 157 -6.46 5.58 10.79
CA GLU A 157 -7.77 5.57 10.13
C GLU A 157 -7.90 4.37 9.18
N THR A 158 -6.81 3.99 8.50
CA THR A 158 -6.79 2.76 7.71
C THR A 158 -7.00 1.53 8.59
N ALA A 159 -6.35 1.45 9.75
CA ALA A 159 -6.58 0.36 10.71
C ALA A 159 -8.02 0.34 11.22
N ARG A 160 -8.58 1.50 11.59
CA ARG A 160 -9.96 1.63 12.07
C ARG A 160 -10.96 1.11 11.02
N VAL A 161 -10.81 1.51 9.77
CA VAL A 161 -11.68 1.10 8.66
C VAL A 161 -11.60 -0.41 8.42
N LEU A 162 -10.39 -0.97 8.34
CA LEU A 162 -10.24 -2.42 8.10
C LEU A 162 -10.79 -3.26 9.25
N MET A 163 -10.64 -2.80 10.49
CA MET A 163 -11.24 -3.45 11.66
C MET A 163 -12.76 -3.33 11.67
N GLU A 164 -13.34 -2.17 11.33
CA GLU A 164 -14.78 -1.96 11.21
C GLU A 164 -15.41 -2.91 10.17
N MET A 165 -14.71 -3.14 9.07
CA MET A 165 -15.12 -4.07 8.01
C MET A 165 -14.99 -5.54 8.42
N ASN A 166 -14.33 -5.84 9.54
CA ASN A 166 -13.84 -7.18 9.88
C ASN A 166 -13.04 -7.79 8.70
N TYR A 167 -12.19 -6.97 8.07
CA TYR A 167 -11.42 -7.39 6.92
C TYR A 167 -10.40 -8.46 7.32
N GLN A 168 -10.42 -9.59 6.62
CA GLN A 168 -9.46 -10.67 6.81
C GLN A 168 -8.55 -10.73 5.57
N PRO A 169 -7.33 -10.14 5.63
CA PRO A 169 -6.45 -10.08 4.49
C PRO A 169 -5.85 -11.44 4.14
N GLU A 170 -5.38 -11.58 2.91
CA GLU A 170 -4.61 -12.75 2.47
C GLU A 170 -3.17 -12.65 2.99
N ARG A 171 -2.57 -11.47 2.93
CA ARG A 171 -1.25 -11.10 3.48
C ARG A 171 -1.36 -10.49 4.87
N THR A 172 -0.28 -10.46 5.62
CA THR A 172 -0.26 -9.70 6.86
C THR A 172 -0.20 -8.21 6.55
N ILE A 173 -1.13 -7.42 7.09
CA ILE A 173 -1.09 -5.96 7.01
C ILE A 173 -0.46 -5.45 8.30
N VAL A 174 0.61 -4.65 8.16
CA VAL A 174 1.31 -4.01 9.27
C VAL A 174 1.02 -2.52 9.24
N PHE A 175 0.56 -2.00 10.36
CA PHE A 175 0.36 -0.59 10.64
C PHE A 175 1.50 -0.13 11.53
N LEU A 176 2.39 0.70 10.99
CA LEU A 176 3.62 1.08 11.66
C LEU A 176 3.65 2.60 11.86
N THR A 177 3.80 3.05 13.11
CA THR A 177 4.11 4.44 13.41
C THR A 177 5.53 4.53 13.97
N THR A 178 6.41 5.23 13.27
CA THR A 178 7.86 5.31 13.57
C THR A 178 8.19 6.48 14.50
N ALA A 179 9.19 6.29 15.35
CA ALA A 179 9.72 7.34 16.22
C ALA A 179 11.07 7.86 15.70
N ALA A 180 11.40 9.11 16.03
CA ALA A 180 12.69 9.76 15.76
C ALA A 180 13.03 9.90 14.26
N GLU A 181 12.03 10.10 13.39
CA GLU A 181 12.27 10.43 11.97
C GLU A 181 12.95 11.79 11.84
N GLU A 182 12.51 12.77 12.62
CA GLU A 182 12.84 14.19 12.45
C GLU A 182 14.34 14.49 12.53
N LEU A 183 15.06 13.66 13.28
CA LEU A 183 16.52 13.74 13.45
C LEU A 183 17.27 12.57 12.81
N MET A 184 16.66 11.82 11.88
CA MET A 184 17.26 10.63 11.28
C MET A 184 18.59 10.91 10.56
N ASN A 185 18.80 12.15 10.07
CA ASN A 185 20.05 12.57 9.42
C ASN A 185 21.19 12.82 10.43
N PHE A 186 20.89 12.83 11.73
CA PHE A 186 21.79 13.14 12.83
C PHE A 186 21.92 11.99 13.83
N GLY A 187 21.40 10.80 13.50
CA GLY A 187 21.35 9.71 14.46
C GLY A 187 20.72 8.42 13.93
N ASP A 188 20.30 7.60 14.87
CA ASP A 188 19.41 6.48 14.62
C ASP A 188 17.96 6.98 14.46
N ALA A 189 17.11 6.16 13.84
CA ALA A 189 15.70 6.46 13.62
C ALA A 189 14.88 5.16 13.66
N GLY A 190 13.60 5.29 13.97
CA GLY A 190 12.67 4.18 14.11
C GLY A 190 12.52 3.35 12.85
N SER A 191 12.42 3.98 11.68
CA SER A 191 12.36 3.25 10.40
C SER A 191 13.65 2.49 10.12
N ARG A 192 14.81 3.05 10.45
CA ARG A 192 16.11 2.38 10.26
C ARG A 192 16.24 1.17 11.15
N HIS A 193 15.85 1.29 12.43
CA HIS A 193 15.78 0.15 13.34
C HIS A 193 14.84 -0.94 12.80
N TYR A 194 13.62 -0.59 12.39
CA TYR A 194 12.66 -1.55 11.87
C TYR A 194 13.17 -2.25 10.60
N ALA A 195 13.62 -1.48 9.60
CA ALA A 195 14.05 -1.99 8.30
C ALA A 195 15.28 -2.91 8.41
N THR A 196 16.26 -2.55 9.25
CA THR A 196 17.46 -3.39 9.47
C THR A 196 17.12 -4.69 10.20
N GLN A 197 16.17 -4.66 11.14
CA GLN A 197 15.68 -5.87 11.81
C GLN A 197 14.87 -6.75 10.85
N ALA A 198 14.07 -6.15 9.97
CA ALA A 198 13.35 -6.86 8.91
C ALA A 198 14.31 -7.56 7.94
N GLU A 199 15.35 -6.84 7.47
CA GLU A 199 16.39 -7.41 6.61
C GLU A 199 17.13 -8.56 7.30
N ALA A 200 17.58 -8.34 8.55
CA ALA A 200 18.35 -9.33 9.30
C ALA A 200 17.55 -10.61 9.60
N SER A 201 16.23 -10.50 9.75
CA SER A 201 15.32 -11.62 9.95
C SER A 201 14.82 -12.27 8.66
N GLY A 202 15.11 -11.66 7.49
CA GLY A 202 14.60 -12.12 6.20
C GLY A 202 13.09 -11.94 6.05
N THR A 203 12.51 -10.92 6.71
CA THR A 203 11.08 -10.62 6.63
C THR A 203 10.70 -10.31 5.18
N ASN A 204 9.64 -10.97 4.68
CA ASN A 204 9.17 -10.80 3.31
C ASN A 204 8.15 -9.66 3.24
N ILE A 205 8.65 -8.43 3.03
CA ILE A 205 7.81 -7.25 2.85
C ILE A 205 7.54 -7.08 1.35
N TRP A 206 6.28 -7.25 0.94
CA TRP A 206 5.85 -7.06 -0.44
C TRP A 206 5.98 -5.59 -0.87
N GLY A 207 5.61 -4.67 0.02
CA GLY A 207 5.80 -3.25 -0.21
C GLY A 207 5.38 -2.37 0.97
N VAL A 208 5.91 -1.16 0.97
CA VAL A 208 5.70 -0.14 2.01
C VAL A 208 4.99 1.07 1.43
N ILE A 209 3.91 1.52 2.06
CA ILE A 209 3.26 2.82 1.78
C ILE A 209 3.65 3.77 2.91
N ASN A 210 4.50 4.76 2.62
CA ASN A 210 4.90 5.80 3.57
C ASN A 210 4.09 7.07 3.34
N ASN A 211 3.46 7.59 4.39
CA ASN A 211 2.71 8.85 4.38
C ASN A 211 3.49 9.88 5.17
N ASP A 212 3.83 11.00 4.54
CA ASP A 212 4.54 12.08 5.21
C ASP A 212 4.15 13.43 4.64
N MET A 213 3.60 14.30 5.50
CA MET A 213 2.97 15.56 5.14
C MET A 213 1.91 15.39 4.04
N ILE A 214 0.72 14.95 4.44
CA ILE A 214 -0.38 14.64 3.52
C ILE A 214 -1.65 15.44 3.86
N ALA A 215 -1.52 16.60 4.51
CA ALA A 215 -2.65 17.39 4.96
C ALA A 215 -2.62 18.87 4.52
N TYR A 216 -1.72 19.32 3.65
CA TYR A 216 -1.76 20.68 3.10
C TYR A 216 -1.97 20.71 1.58
N ASP A 217 -2.91 21.53 1.14
CA ASP A 217 -3.12 21.85 -0.27
C ASP A 217 -3.55 23.32 -0.44
N ASN A 218 -3.17 23.92 -1.57
CA ASN A 218 -3.59 25.27 -1.95
C ASN A 218 -4.65 25.27 -3.06
N GLY A 219 -5.39 24.16 -3.21
CA GLY A 219 -6.34 23.91 -4.28
C GLY A 219 -5.73 23.24 -5.51
N SER A 220 -4.49 22.75 -5.43
CA SER A 220 -3.86 22.01 -6.52
C SER A 220 -4.56 20.67 -6.74
N ASN A 221 -5.09 20.05 -5.68
CA ASN A 221 -5.63 18.69 -5.67
C ASN A 221 -4.65 17.67 -6.28
N ILE A 222 -3.35 17.86 -6.09
CA ILE A 222 -2.31 16.95 -6.59
C ILE A 222 -1.70 16.21 -5.40
N MET A 223 -1.54 14.89 -5.54
CA MET A 223 -0.76 14.06 -4.61
C MET A 223 0.53 13.63 -5.30
N THR A 224 1.68 13.91 -4.68
CA THR A 224 2.96 13.41 -5.18
C THR A 224 3.15 11.96 -4.74
N LEU A 225 3.47 11.10 -5.71
CA LEU A 225 3.78 9.69 -5.51
C LEU A 225 5.22 9.46 -5.95
N SER A 226 6.16 9.48 -5.00
CA SER A 226 7.57 9.34 -5.35
C SER A 226 7.89 7.88 -5.67
N ASN A 227 8.26 7.66 -6.93
CA ASN A 227 8.60 6.35 -7.46
C ASN A 227 10.07 6.02 -7.17
N VAL A 228 10.31 4.97 -6.38
CA VAL A 228 11.66 4.42 -6.19
C VAL A 228 11.89 3.30 -7.20
N ILE A 229 13.09 3.23 -7.79
CA ILE A 229 13.45 2.16 -8.74
C ILE A 229 13.16 0.78 -8.11
N GLY A 230 12.40 -0.07 -8.82
CA GLY A 230 11.96 -1.39 -8.32
C GLY A 230 10.58 -1.37 -7.64
N SER A 231 10.04 -0.18 -7.35
CA SER A 231 8.73 0.02 -6.70
C SER A 231 7.63 0.41 -7.70
N GLU A 232 7.81 0.12 -8.99
CA GLU A 232 6.88 0.52 -10.04
C GLU A 232 5.49 -0.13 -9.86
N GLU A 233 5.43 -1.35 -9.32
CA GLU A 233 4.16 -2.05 -9.09
C GLU A 233 3.31 -1.34 -8.03
N ILE A 234 3.87 -1.12 -6.82
CA ILE A 234 3.15 -0.45 -5.73
C ILE A 234 2.86 1.02 -6.07
N THR A 235 3.77 1.71 -6.75
CA THR A 235 3.55 3.09 -7.22
C THR A 235 2.46 3.17 -8.27
N GLY A 236 2.42 2.21 -9.21
CA GLY A 236 1.37 2.10 -10.22
C GLY A 236 0.00 1.83 -9.60
N ILE A 237 -0.05 0.99 -8.57
CA ILE A 237 -1.29 0.77 -7.79
C ILE A 237 -1.72 2.06 -7.10
N ALA A 238 -0.83 2.74 -6.38
CA ALA A 238 -1.16 4.01 -5.72
C ALA A 238 -1.69 5.04 -6.74
N SER A 239 -1.02 5.19 -7.89
CA SER A 239 -1.45 6.10 -8.97
C SER A 239 -2.83 5.77 -9.53
N TYR A 240 -3.12 4.47 -9.72
CA TYR A 240 -4.45 4.00 -10.11
C TYR A 240 -5.50 4.34 -9.04
N ILE A 241 -5.20 4.07 -7.76
CA ILE A 241 -6.12 4.36 -6.66
C ILE A 241 -6.41 5.85 -6.57
N THR A 242 -5.39 6.71 -6.66
CA THR A 242 -5.54 8.17 -6.71
C THR A 242 -6.51 8.57 -7.82
N SER A 243 -6.28 8.09 -9.05
CA SER A 243 -7.08 8.49 -10.22
C SER A 243 -8.52 7.97 -10.18
N ALA A 244 -8.74 6.76 -9.64
CA ALA A 244 -10.01 6.05 -9.75
C ALA A 244 -10.94 6.24 -8.55
N TYR A 245 -10.38 6.48 -7.35
CA TYR A 245 -11.12 6.44 -6.08
C TYR A 245 -11.03 7.72 -5.26
N THR A 246 -10.29 8.72 -5.74
CA THR A 246 -10.13 10.01 -5.05
C THR A 246 -10.46 11.18 -5.96
N SER A 247 -10.58 12.38 -5.39
CA SER A 247 -10.64 13.63 -6.17
C SER A 247 -9.27 14.21 -6.52
N LEU A 248 -8.17 13.54 -6.14
CA LEU A 248 -6.81 14.01 -6.38
C LEU A 248 -6.28 13.54 -7.73
N THR A 249 -5.34 14.29 -8.28
CA THR A 249 -4.55 13.91 -9.46
C THR A 249 -3.20 13.36 -9.01
N PRO A 250 -2.78 12.15 -9.45
CA PRO A 250 -1.45 11.66 -9.11
C PRO A 250 -0.38 12.40 -9.91
N ASP A 251 0.66 12.85 -9.22
CA ASP A 251 1.92 13.31 -9.80
C ASP A 251 3.00 12.29 -9.46
N VAL A 252 3.27 11.39 -10.41
CA VAL A 252 4.27 10.34 -10.23
C VAL A 252 5.62 10.86 -10.67
N ASP A 253 6.55 10.99 -9.72
CA ASP A 253 7.90 11.45 -10.01
C ASP A 253 8.65 10.49 -10.93
N SER A 254 9.66 11.03 -11.61
CA SER A 254 10.62 10.17 -12.31
C SER A 254 11.30 9.21 -11.33
N PRO A 255 11.54 7.94 -11.70
CA PRO A 255 12.15 6.97 -10.80
C PRO A 255 13.45 7.48 -10.21
N SER A 256 13.56 7.44 -8.88
CA SER A 256 14.74 7.85 -8.14
C SER A 256 15.38 6.65 -7.43
N SER A 257 16.66 6.77 -7.08
CA SER A 257 17.39 5.73 -6.35
C SER A 257 17.25 5.81 -4.82
N SER A 258 16.44 6.73 -4.30
CA SER A 258 16.29 6.93 -2.84
C SER A 258 14.82 7.16 -2.51
N GLY A 259 14.31 6.45 -1.50
CA GLY A 259 13.07 6.85 -0.84
C GLY A 259 13.19 8.21 -0.16
N GLY A 260 12.06 8.90 0.01
CA GLY A 260 11.94 10.06 0.89
C GLY A 260 11.67 9.63 2.34
N ALA A 261 12.07 10.46 3.30
CA ALA A 261 11.85 10.27 4.74
C ALA A 261 12.16 8.83 5.21
N ASP A 262 11.29 8.27 6.03
CA ASP A 262 11.36 6.91 6.53
C ASP A 262 11.37 5.81 5.46
N LEU A 263 10.76 6.01 4.28
CA LEU A 263 10.79 5.00 3.20
C LEU A 263 12.23 4.72 2.78
N LYS A 264 13.12 5.70 2.89
CA LYS A 264 14.54 5.56 2.59
C LYS A 264 15.15 4.36 3.33
N SER A 265 14.86 4.21 4.62
CA SER A 265 15.39 3.13 5.47
C SER A 265 15.06 1.74 4.92
N PHE A 266 13.87 1.57 4.34
CA PHE A 266 13.43 0.31 3.72
C PHE A 266 14.09 0.08 2.37
N THR A 267 14.15 1.13 1.53
CA THR A 267 14.73 1.02 0.18
C THR A 267 16.25 0.81 0.20
N ASP A 268 16.94 1.34 1.21
CA ASP A 268 18.39 1.15 1.41
C ASP A 268 18.76 -0.33 1.65
N VAL A 269 17.84 -1.13 2.21
CA VAL A 269 18.00 -2.56 2.48
C VAL A 269 17.25 -3.44 1.45
N GLY A 270 16.76 -2.85 0.37
CA GLY A 270 16.22 -3.56 -0.79
C GLY A 270 14.72 -3.87 -0.75
N TYR A 271 13.96 -3.26 0.16
CA TYR A 271 12.50 -3.33 0.11
C TYR A 271 11.92 -2.28 -0.84
N ASN A 272 10.76 -2.60 -1.42
CA ASN A 272 10.03 -1.71 -2.32
C ASN A 272 9.00 -0.88 -1.54
N GLY A 273 8.68 0.30 -2.07
CA GLY A 273 7.61 1.12 -1.51
C GLY A 273 7.33 2.39 -2.29
N VAL A 274 6.25 3.05 -1.88
CA VAL A 274 5.81 4.34 -2.43
C VAL A 274 5.74 5.36 -1.30
N TYR A 275 6.23 6.56 -1.57
CA TYR A 275 6.21 7.70 -0.65
C TYR A 275 5.14 8.69 -1.13
N LEU A 276 4.14 8.93 -0.29
CA LEU A 276 3.05 9.87 -0.50
C LEU A 276 3.39 11.16 0.24
N MET A 277 3.33 12.26 -0.49
CA MET A 277 3.55 13.60 0.05
C MET A 277 2.69 14.59 -0.69
N GLU A 278 2.24 15.61 0.03
CA GLU A 278 1.58 16.75 -0.55
C GLU A 278 2.43 17.44 -1.64
N LYS A 279 1.77 17.90 -2.71
CA LYS A 279 2.47 18.58 -3.80
C LYS A 279 2.94 19.97 -3.39
N VAL A 280 2.13 20.64 -2.57
CA VAL A 280 2.36 22.00 -2.12
C VAL A 280 2.89 21.88 -0.71
N PHE A 281 4.19 22.16 -0.55
CA PHE A 281 4.83 22.08 0.76
C PHE A 281 4.23 23.10 1.74
N ASN A 282 3.81 22.63 2.90
CA ASN A 282 3.23 23.43 3.97
C ASN A 282 4.20 24.52 4.46
N PRO A 283 3.81 25.80 4.43
CA PRO A 283 4.67 26.90 4.87
C PRO A 283 4.89 26.94 6.39
N PHE A 284 4.15 26.15 7.16
CA PHE A 284 4.24 26.08 8.63
C PHE A 284 5.09 24.90 9.13
N TYR A 285 5.64 24.09 8.23
CA TYR A 285 6.55 22.98 8.53
C TYR A 285 7.59 23.36 9.59
N HIS A 286 7.80 22.47 10.57
CA HIS A 286 8.76 22.64 11.67
C HIS A 286 8.59 23.93 12.49
N SER A 287 7.36 24.44 12.62
CA SER A 287 7.07 25.64 13.39
C SER A 287 5.92 25.43 14.39
N GLU A 288 5.76 26.39 15.30
CA GLU A 288 4.62 26.43 16.23
C GLU A 288 3.26 26.60 15.53
N PHE A 289 3.26 26.92 14.23
CA PHE A 289 2.06 27.10 13.40
C PHE A 289 1.68 25.85 12.60
N ASP A 290 2.43 24.75 12.70
CA ASP A 290 1.99 23.47 12.14
C ASP A 290 0.84 22.88 12.98
N LEU A 291 -0.32 23.50 12.83
CA LEU A 291 -1.53 23.31 13.63
C LEU A 291 -2.63 22.69 12.77
N VAL A 292 -3.53 21.94 13.43
CA VAL A 292 -4.72 21.33 12.81
C VAL A 292 -5.54 22.36 12.02
N GLU A 293 -5.63 23.60 12.51
CA GLU A 293 -6.37 24.68 11.83
C GLU A 293 -5.78 25.09 10.47
N ASN A 294 -4.52 24.74 10.22
CA ASN A 294 -3.81 25.02 8.97
C ASN A 294 -3.76 23.80 8.03
N CYS A 295 -4.36 22.67 8.42
CA CYS A 295 -4.51 21.49 7.58
C CYS A 295 -5.78 21.55 6.72
N ASP A 296 -5.71 21.06 5.49
CA ASP A 296 -6.85 20.71 4.65
C ASP A 296 -7.29 19.26 4.93
N ILE A 297 -8.30 19.12 5.78
CA ILE A 297 -8.85 17.84 6.19
C ILE A 297 -9.49 17.07 5.03
N ASN A 298 -10.03 17.76 4.01
CA ASN A 298 -10.58 17.07 2.83
C ASN A 298 -9.46 16.49 1.98
N TYR A 299 -8.37 17.24 1.81
CA TYR A 299 -7.17 16.72 1.15
C TYR A 299 -6.60 15.50 1.88
N LEU A 300 -6.45 15.60 3.21
CA LEU A 300 -6.01 14.48 4.06
C LEU A 300 -6.94 13.26 3.89
N LYS A 301 -8.25 13.45 3.92
CA LYS A 301 -9.21 12.36 3.67
C LYS A 301 -8.93 11.64 2.35
N GLU A 302 -8.73 12.39 1.27
CA GLU A 302 -8.45 11.79 -0.04
C GLU A 302 -7.09 11.09 -0.06
N ALA A 303 -6.07 11.62 0.63
CA ALA A 303 -4.77 10.95 0.80
C ALA A 303 -4.89 9.61 1.54
N ILE A 304 -5.70 9.55 2.62
CA ILE A 304 -5.94 8.31 3.37
C ILE A 304 -6.63 7.26 2.50
N LYS A 305 -7.53 7.67 1.58
CA LYS A 305 -8.12 6.74 0.60
C LYS A 305 -7.06 6.10 -0.30
N ILE A 306 -6.00 6.83 -0.67
CA ILE A 306 -4.90 6.28 -1.48
C ILE A 306 -4.21 5.16 -0.72
N SER A 307 -3.82 5.39 0.54
CA SER A 307 -3.17 4.39 1.38
C SER A 307 -4.07 3.18 1.63
N CYS A 308 -5.30 3.38 2.07
CA CYS A 308 -6.26 2.30 2.32
C CYS A 308 -6.58 1.50 1.05
N GLY A 309 -6.84 2.18 -0.07
CA GLY A 309 -7.13 1.54 -1.35
C GLY A 309 -5.92 0.80 -1.92
N THR A 310 -4.71 1.30 -1.73
CA THR A 310 -3.47 0.66 -2.18
C THR A 310 -3.23 -0.64 -1.42
N ILE A 311 -3.40 -0.66 -0.09
CA ILE A 311 -3.29 -1.87 0.72
C ILE A 311 -4.30 -2.92 0.26
N LEU A 312 -5.58 -2.55 0.13
CA LEU A 312 -6.63 -3.45 -0.32
C LEU A 312 -6.34 -3.96 -1.72
N HIS A 313 -5.95 -3.09 -2.64
CA HIS A 313 -5.65 -3.51 -4.01
C HIS A 313 -4.42 -4.44 -4.04
N ALA A 314 -3.38 -4.17 -3.26
CA ALA A 314 -2.20 -5.03 -3.14
C ALA A 314 -2.54 -6.40 -2.55
N ASP A 315 -3.39 -6.45 -1.51
CA ASP A 315 -3.84 -7.67 -0.86
C ASP A 315 -4.83 -8.49 -1.71
N ILE A 316 -5.79 -7.86 -2.40
CA ILE A 316 -6.71 -8.58 -3.31
C ILE A 316 -6.01 -8.89 -4.64
N THR A 317 -4.88 -8.26 -4.91
CA THR A 317 -4.01 -8.63 -6.03
C THR A 317 -3.20 -9.89 -5.76
N VAL A 318 -3.38 -10.49 -4.59
CA VAL A 318 -2.93 -11.84 -4.32
C VAL A 318 -3.54 -12.81 -5.34
N GLY A 319 -2.68 -13.72 -5.76
CA GLY A 319 -2.72 -14.27 -7.10
C GLY A 319 -1.79 -13.45 -7.98
N ILE A 320 -0.49 -13.72 -7.81
CA ILE A 320 0.60 -13.86 -8.81
C ILE A 320 1.88 -13.24 -8.25
N ASN A 321 2.36 -13.77 -7.13
CA ASN A 321 3.78 -13.88 -6.83
C ASN A 321 3.92 -15.02 -5.83
N ASN A 322 4.10 -16.23 -6.36
CA ASN A 322 4.60 -17.33 -5.57
C ASN A 322 6.09 -17.02 -5.39
N PRO A 323 6.64 -16.89 -4.17
CA PRO A 323 8.07 -16.71 -3.96
C PRO A 323 8.79 -17.95 -4.50
N GLY A 324 9.24 -17.86 -5.76
CA GLY A 324 9.64 -19.00 -6.59
C GLY A 324 9.27 -18.87 -8.08
N MET A 325 8.36 -17.97 -8.47
CA MET A 325 7.90 -17.82 -9.86
C MET A 325 8.91 -17.22 -10.81
N ASP A 326 9.79 -16.32 -10.36
CA ASP A 326 10.87 -15.77 -11.20
C ASP A 326 11.82 -16.83 -11.77
N LYS A 327 11.77 -18.06 -11.24
CA LYS A 327 12.55 -19.19 -11.72
C LYS A 327 11.78 -20.11 -12.68
N ILE A 328 10.47 -19.97 -12.88
CA ILE A 328 9.66 -20.92 -13.68
C ILE A 328 8.97 -20.25 -14.87
N VAL A 329 8.37 -19.07 -14.70
CA VAL A 329 7.65 -18.37 -15.78
C VAL A 329 7.84 -16.86 -15.66
N THR A 330 8.19 -16.22 -16.78
CA THR A 330 8.28 -14.75 -16.90
C THR A 330 7.29 -14.28 -17.96
N VAL A 331 6.49 -13.25 -17.65
CA VAL A 331 5.55 -12.64 -18.60
C VAL A 331 5.91 -11.17 -18.81
N TYR A 332 6.12 -10.74 -20.06
CA TYR A 332 6.65 -9.39 -20.35
C TYR A 332 6.35 -8.92 -21.80
N PRO A 333 6.25 -7.61 -22.06
CA PRO A 333 6.16 -6.54 -21.06
C PRO A 333 4.81 -6.59 -20.33
N ASN A 334 4.76 -6.11 -19.10
CA ASN A 334 3.54 -5.91 -18.32
C ASN A 334 3.72 -4.65 -17.47
N PRO A 335 3.04 -3.52 -17.77
CA PRO A 335 1.98 -3.36 -18.78
C PRO A 335 2.42 -3.60 -20.23
N CYS A 336 1.47 -3.95 -21.09
CA CYS A 336 1.69 -4.27 -22.49
C CYS A 336 0.87 -3.36 -23.42
N LYS A 337 1.38 -3.11 -24.63
CA LYS A 337 0.61 -2.45 -25.70
C LYS A 337 0.06 -3.49 -26.67
N ASP A 338 0.89 -4.07 -27.51
CA ASP A 338 0.37 -4.90 -28.61
C ASP A 338 0.58 -6.39 -28.40
N VAL A 339 1.50 -6.77 -27.50
CA VAL A 339 1.91 -8.16 -27.33
C VAL A 339 2.41 -8.40 -25.91
N ILE A 340 2.12 -9.60 -25.40
CA ILE A 340 2.78 -10.15 -24.21
C ILE A 340 3.56 -11.40 -24.58
N ASN A 341 4.76 -11.54 -24.03
CA ASN A 341 5.63 -12.68 -24.20
C ASN A 341 5.62 -13.50 -22.92
N ILE A 342 5.61 -14.81 -23.06
CA ILE A 342 5.66 -15.76 -21.96
C ILE A 342 6.90 -16.60 -22.15
N LYS A 343 7.77 -16.61 -21.15
CA LYS A 343 8.99 -17.40 -21.11
C LYS A 343 8.91 -18.41 -19.97
N LEU A 344 8.94 -19.69 -20.31
CA LEU A 344 9.02 -20.80 -19.35
C LEU A 344 10.49 -21.18 -19.14
N ALA A 345 10.93 -21.33 -17.90
CA ALA A 345 12.32 -21.72 -17.59
C ALA A 345 12.63 -23.16 -18.01
N ASN A 346 11.65 -24.06 -17.86
CA ASN A 346 11.73 -25.44 -18.35
C ASN A 346 10.32 -25.96 -18.66
N ASN A 347 10.05 -26.34 -19.91
CA ASN A 347 8.78 -26.91 -20.31
C ASN A 347 8.99 -28.34 -20.84
N LYS A 348 8.52 -29.35 -20.11
CA LYS A 348 8.62 -30.76 -20.52
C LYS A 348 7.29 -31.35 -20.98
N ARG A 349 6.21 -30.56 -20.98
CA ARG A 349 4.84 -31.03 -21.21
C ARG A 349 4.09 -30.07 -22.13
N ASN A 350 2.89 -30.48 -22.55
CA ASN A 350 1.96 -29.52 -23.11
C ASN A 350 1.54 -28.55 -21.99
N THR A 351 1.76 -27.27 -22.21
CA THR A 351 1.38 -26.22 -21.26
C THR A 351 0.27 -25.38 -21.89
N ALA A 352 -0.93 -25.46 -21.34
CA ALA A 352 -2.05 -24.63 -21.74
C ALA A 352 -1.83 -23.21 -21.21
N VAL A 353 -2.00 -22.22 -22.08
CA VAL A 353 -1.91 -20.80 -21.76
C VAL A 353 -3.23 -20.17 -22.14
N VAL A 354 -3.95 -19.69 -21.16
CA VAL A 354 -5.33 -19.26 -21.33
C VAL A 354 -5.47 -17.84 -20.83
N LEU A 355 -5.87 -16.93 -21.72
CA LEU A 355 -6.13 -15.55 -21.38
C LEU A 355 -7.60 -15.38 -21.03
N TYR A 356 -7.86 -14.78 -19.89
CA TYR A 356 -9.17 -14.39 -19.41
C TYR A 356 -9.24 -12.87 -19.28
N ASN A 357 -10.42 -12.30 -19.50
CA ASN A 357 -10.70 -10.99 -18.94
C ASN A 357 -10.99 -11.12 -17.43
N THR A 358 -11.16 -9.98 -16.78
CA THR A 358 -11.35 -9.89 -15.32
C THR A 358 -12.71 -10.43 -14.82
N VAL A 359 -13.69 -10.63 -15.73
CA VAL A 359 -14.94 -11.35 -15.42
C VAL A 359 -14.83 -12.87 -15.59
N GLY A 360 -13.63 -13.40 -15.86
CA GLY A 360 -13.38 -14.83 -16.02
C GLY A 360 -13.83 -15.41 -17.36
N GLN A 361 -14.17 -14.57 -18.34
CA GLN A 361 -14.45 -15.03 -19.69
C GLN A 361 -13.15 -15.40 -20.39
N LEU A 362 -13.13 -16.60 -20.96
CA LEU A 362 -12.06 -17.08 -21.84
C LEU A 362 -12.00 -16.18 -23.09
N LEU A 363 -10.85 -15.54 -23.30
CA LEU A 363 -10.59 -14.70 -24.47
C LEU A 363 -9.81 -15.47 -25.53
N SER A 364 -8.76 -16.16 -25.11
CA SER A 364 -7.93 -16.96 -26.00
C SER A 364 -7.26 -18.10 -25.25
N GLU A 365 -6.94 -19.16 -25.97
CA GLU A 365 -6.23 -20.32 -25.45
C GLU A 365 -5.15 -20.72 -26.45
N TYR A 366 -3.96 -20.97 -25.92
CA TYR A 366 -2.77 -21.40 -26.63
C TYR A 366 -2.22 -22.63 -25.95
N THR A 367 -1.62 -23.54 -26.72
CA THR A 367 -0.85 -24.65 -26.16
C THR A 367 0.61 -24.48 -26.52
N ILE A 368 1.46 -24.38 -25.50
CA ILE A 368 2.92 -24.44 -25.66
C ILE A 368 3.31 -25.92 -25.68
N SER A 369 3.91 -26.35 -26.79
CA SER A 369 4.36 -27.74 -26.96
C SER A 369 5.53 -28.06 -26.01
N PRO A 370 5.77 -29.34 -25.67
CA PRO A 370 6.92 -29.74 -24.85
C PRO A 370 8.22 -29.20 -25.46
N TYR A 371 9.14 -28.77 -24.61
CA TYR A 371 10.45 -28.18 -24.94
C TYR A 371 10.42 -26.80 -25.58
N GLN A 372 9.23 -26.28 -25.95
CA GLN A 372 9.09 -24.87 -26.29
C GLN A 372 9.03 -24.05 -25.00
N THR A 373 9.94 -23.08 -24.89
CA THR A 373 10.12 -22.25 -23.69
C THR A 373 9.66 -20.81 -23.87
N LYS A 374 9.18 -20.43 -25.05
CA LYS A 374 8.70 -19.08 -25.34
C LYS A 374 7.45 -19.11 -26.22
N THR A 375 6.51 -18.23 -25.93
CA THR A 375 5.39 -17.90 -26.82
C THR A 375 5.01 -16.43 -26.65
N SER A 376 4.18 -15.93 -27.56
CA SER A 376 3.66 -14.57 -27.50
C SER A 376 2.15 -14.59 -27.78
N ILE A 377 1.42 -13.70 -27.13
CA ILE A 377 -0.02 -13.48 -27.33
C ILE A 377 -0.22 -12.06 -27.83
N SER A 378 -0.93 -11.92 -28.96
CA SER A 378 -1.34 -10.62 -29.46
C SER A 378 -2.37 -10.01 -28.53
N MET A 379 -2.14 -8.77 -28.13
CA MET A 379 -3.05 -7.97 -27.31
C MET A 379 -3.69 -6.81 -28.07
N ILE A 380 -3.43 -6.68 -29.38
CA ILE A 380 -3.92 -5.59 -30.24
C ILE A 380 -5.45 -5.47 -30.23
N ASP A 381 -6.14 -6.62 -30.27
CA ASP A 381 -7.59 -6.66 -30.39
C ASP A 381 -8.33 -6.57 -29.04
N TYR A 382 -7.58 -6.48 -27.94
CA TYR A 382 -8.15 -6.37 -26.60
C TYR A 382 -8.08 -4.91 -26.09
N PRO A 383 -9.16 -4.39 -25.49
CA PRO A 383 -9.18 -3.03 -24.95
C PRO A 383 -8.19 -2.85 -23.80
N SER A 384 -7.81 -1.60 -23.52
CA SER A 384 -7.07 -1.24 -22.32
C SER A 384 -7.78 -1.74 -21.06
N GLY A 385 -7.02 -2.31 -20.14
CA GLY A 385 -7.57 -2.91 -18.92
C GLY A 385 -6.76 -4.09 -18.39
N LEU A 386 -7.29 -4.72 -17.35
CA LEU A 386 -6.66 -5.85 -16.68
C LEU A 386 -7.14 -7.19 -17.29
N TYR A 387 -6.23 -8.14 -17.37
CA TYR A 387 -6.43 -9.50 -17.88
C TYR A 387 -5.74 -10.50 -16.94
N VAL A 388 -6.19 -11.76 -16.99
CA VAL A 388 -5.60 -12.86 -16.22
C VAL A 388 -5.19 -13.97 -17.18
N LEU A 389 -3.92 -14.31 -17.17
CA LEU A 389 -3.34 -15.42 -17.88
C LEU A 389 -3.29 -16.64 -16.95
N HIS A 390 -3.76 -17.80 -17.37
CA HIS A 390 -3.53 -19.07 -16.70
C HIS A 390 -2.55 -19.91 -17.53
N ILE A 391 -1.51 -20.44 -16.89
CA ILE A 391 -0.47 -21.26 -17.51
C ILE A 391 -0.46 -22.60 -16.77
N ASN A 392 -0.96 -23.65 -17.40
CA ASN A 392 -1.16 -24.96 -16.80
C ASN A 392 -0.37 -26.05 -17.54
N ASP A 393 0.60 -26.69 -16.89
CA ASP A 393 1.43 -27.76 -17.47
C ASP A 393 0.86 -29.18 -17.24
N GLY A 394 -0.36 -29.27 -16.69
CA GLY A 394 -1.04 -30.50 -16.29
C GLY A 394 -0.75 -30.94 -14.85
N ILE A 395 0.18 -30.28 -14.15
CA ILE A 395 0.47 -30.49 -12.71
C ILE A 395 0.41 -29.17 -11.95
N ASN A 396 1.00 -28.12 -12.52
CA ASN A 396 1.09 -26.80 -11.94
C ASN A 396 0.15 -25.86 -12.70
N LEU A 397 -0.68 -25.13 -11.96
CA LEU A 397 -1.44 -23.99 -12.48
C LEU A 397 -0.77 -22.71 -11.98
N ILE A 398 -0.20 -21.98 -12.92
CA ILE A 398 0.34 -20.64 -12.72
C ILE A 398 -0.70 -19.65 -13.23
N LYS A 399 -0.88 -18.54 -12.54
CA LYS A 399 -1.65 -17.41 -13.08
C LYS A 399 -0.65 -16.29 -13.40
N ALA A 400 -0.98 -15.33 -14.26
CA ALA A 400 -0.27 -14.06 -14.39
C ALA A 400 -1.25 -12.92 -14.70
N LYS A 401 -1.16 -11.79 -14.01
CA LYS A 401 -2.02 -10.62 -14.28
C LYS A 401 -1.34 -9.82 -15.38
N LEU A 402 -2.13 -9.27 -16.27
CA LEU A 402 -1.66 -8.55 -17.46
C LEU A 402 -2.42 -7.24 -17.56
N ILE A 403 -1.70 -6.13 -17.57
CA ILE A 403 -2.23 -4.79 -17.80
C ILE A 403 -2.01 -4.47 -19.28
N LYS A 404 -3.09 -4.11 -19.97
CA LYS A 404 -3.08 -3.58 -21.34
C LYS A 404 -3.27 -2.06 -21.27
N GLU A 405 -2.32 -1.32 -21.82
CA GLU A 405 -2.40 0.14 -21.99
C GLU A 405 -3.30 0.53 -23.17
#